data_AF-A0A974NL53-F1
#
_entry.id   AF-A0A974NL53-F1
#
_cell.length_a   1.000
_cell.length_b   1.000
_cell.length_c   1.000
_cell.angle_alpha   90.00
_cell.angle_beta   90.00
_cell.angle_gamma   90.00
#
_symmetry.space_group_name_H-M   'P 1'
#
loop_
_entity.id
_entity.type
_entity.pdbx_description
1 polymer ?
#
loop_
_entity_poly.entity_id
_entity_poly.type
_entity_poly.pdbx_seq_one_letter_code
_entity_poly.pdbx_strand_id
1 'polypeptide(L)'
;MFRFSVICTFAVLLLFFGVLLGMQFANQGMKNMKGYDDPSLSSAFSVESPNEGEILGQTVTSHDIEKKKQKIEELGAYNFFSSVGKKVSNTVSIGFEKLIGLISGT
;
A
#
# COMPACT_ATOMS: atom_id res chain seq x y z
N MET A 1 23.99 27.03 -12.39
CA MET A 1 23.96 25.56 -12.24
C MET A 1 23.91 25.11 -10.77
N PHE A 2 24.81 25.58 -9.89
CA PHE A 2 24.84 25.18 -8.46
C PHE A 2 23.54 25.45 -7.69
N ARG A 3 22.90 26.62 -7.87
CA ARG A 3 21.65 26.98 -7.19
C ARG A 3 20.51 25.99 -7.48
N PHE A 4 20.37 25.56 -8.73
CA PHE A 4 19.37 24.58 -9.15
C PHE A 4 19.68 23.20 -8.55
N SER A 5 20.95 22.79 -8.57
CA SER A 5 21.39 21.52 -7.96
C SER A 5 21.07 21.47 -6.47
N VAL A 6 21.32 22.54 -5.72
CA VAL A 6 21.02 22.60 -4.28
C VAL A 6 19.52 22.52 -4.01
N ILE A 7 18.69 23.21 -4.79
CA ILE A 7 17.23 23.15 -4.66
C ILE A 7 16.71 21.74 -4.96
N CYS A 8 17.20 21.10 -6.03
CA CYS A 8 16.84 19.74 -6.37
C CYS A 8 17.25 18.74 -5.28
N THR A 9 18.50 18.83 -4.78
CA THR A 9 18.96 17.97 -3.69
C THR A 9 18.12 18.17 -2.42
N PHE A 10 17.79 19.41 -2.09
CA PHE A 10 16.94 19.72 -0.94
C PHE A 10 15.52 19.17 -1.11
N ALA A 11 14.92 19.31 -2.29
CA ALA A 11 13.60 18.77 -2.59
C ALA A 11 13.56 17.23 -2.49
N VAL A 12 14.60 16.56 -2.98
CA VAL A 12 14.73 15.09 -2.86
C VAL A 12 14.86 14.68 -1.39
N LEU A 13 15.68 15.38 -0.61
CA LEU A 13 15.81 15.11 0.82
C LEU A 13 14.49 15.32 1.56
N LEU A 14 13.78 16.40 1.26
CA LEU A 14 12.48 16.71 1.88
C LEU A 14 11.45 15.60 1.59
N LEU A 15 11.37 15.15 0.33
CA LEU A 15 10.52 14.00 -0.05
C LEU A 15 10.96 12.71 0.63
N PHE A 16 12.26 12.43 0.70
CA PHE A 16 12.80 11.24 1.34
C PHE A 16 12.43 11.17 2.83
N PHE A 17 12.63 12.26 3.57
CA PHE A 17 12.19 12.35 4.97
C PHE A 17 10.67 12.28 5.11
N GLY A 18 9.92 12.89 4.19
CA GLY A 18 8.46 12.79 4.16
C GLY A 18 7.97 11.35 4.04
N VAL A 19 8.59 10.54 3.18
CA VAL A 19 8.27 9.11 3.03
C VAL A 19 8.62 8.32 4.30
N LEU A 20 9.80 8.53 4.88
CA LEU A 20 10.21 7.84 6.11
C LEU A 20 9.28 8.14 7.29
N LEU A 21 8.91 9.42 7.46
CA LEU A 21 7.93 9.83 8.47
C LEU A 21 6.56 9.22 8.17
N GLY A 22 6.12 9.25 6.92
CA GLY A 22 4.87 8.64 6.48
C GLY A 22 4.79 7.14 6.80
N MET A 23 5.88 6.40 6.61
CA MET A 23 5.95 4.97 6.98
C MET A 23 5.80 4.77 8.49
N GLN A 24 6.41 5.61 9.32
CA GLN A 24 6.23 5.54 10.77
C GLN A 24 4.81 5.89 11.21
N PHE A 25 4.22 6.95 10.65
CA PHE A 25 2.83 7.32 10.91
C PHE A 25 1.85 6.22 10.48
N ALA A 26 2.09 5.57 9.32
CA ALA A 26 1.29 4.45 8.87
C ALA A 26 1.43 3.23 9.80
N ASN A 27 2.65 2.92 10.25
CA ASN A 27 2.89 1.81 11.18
C ASN A 27 2.22 2.05 12.54
N GLN A 28 2.33 3.26 13.08
CA GLN A 28 1.65 3.65 14.31
C GLN A 28 0.13 3.68 14.13
N GLY A 29 -0.36 4.20 13.01
CA GLY A 29 -1.79 4.20 12.66
C GLY A 29 -2.36 2.77 12.57
N MET A 30 -1.62 1.84 11.96
CA MET A 30 -1.99 0.42 11.94
C MET A 30 -1.98 -0.21 13.32
N LYS A 31 -1.03 0.15 14.19
CA LYS A 31 -0.99 -0.32 15.58
C LYS A 31 -2.21 0.17 16.39
N ASN A 32 -2.58 1.43 16.21
CA ASN A 32 -3.75 2.04 16.85
C ASN A 32 -5.07 1.45 16.33
N MET A 33 -5.14 1.08 15.04
CA MET A 33 -6.32 0.44 14.44
C MET A 33 -6.50 -1.03 14.85
N LYS A 34 -5.46 -1.69 15.37
CA LYS A 34 -5.53 -3.06 15.89
C LYS A 34 -5.99 -3.14 17.35
N GLY A 35 -6.20 -2.01 18.03
CA GLY A 35 -6.75 -1.99 19.38
C GLY A 35 -5.87 -2.69 20.44
N TYR A 36 -4.54 -2.66 20.26
CA TYR A 36 -3.57 -3.29 21.17
C TYR A 36 -3.59 -2.72 22.61
N ASP A 37 -4.25 -1.58 22.83
CA ASP A 37 -4.43 -0.94 24.14
C ASP A 37 -5.77 -1.29 24.82
N ASP A 38 -6.60 -2.14 24.21
CA ASP A 38 -7.85 -2.60 24.80
C ASP A 38 -7.70 -4.05 25.33
N PRO A 39 -7.67 -4.26 26.67
CA PRO A 39 -7.58 -5.59 27.28
C PRO A 39 -8.74 -6.53 26.89
N SER A 40 -9.84 -5.98 26.34
CA SER A 40 -10.97 -6.77 25.85
C SER A 40 -10.74 -7.39 24.46
N LEU A 41 -9.75 -6.92 23.68
CA LEU A 41 -9.46 -7.41 22.34
C LEU A 41 -8.38 -8.50 22.31
N SER A 42 -7.53 -8.59 23.35
CA SER A 42 -6.57 -9.70 23.49
C SER A 42 -7.21 -11.06 23.74
N SER A 43 -8.47 -11.10 24.20
CA SER A 43 -9.18 -12.35 24.49
C SER A 43 -10.05 -12.88 23.34
N ALA A 44 -10.23 -12.12 22.25
CA ALA A 44 -11.05 -12.55 21.12
C ALA A 44 -10.29 -13.37 20.07
N PHE A 45 -8.97 -13.53 20.22
CA PHE A 45 -8.10 -14.18 19.24
C PHE A 45 -7.18 -15.24 19.87
N SER A 46 -7.69 -15.99 20.86
CA SER A 46 -7.03 -17.25 21.25
C SER A 46 -7.63 -18.39 20.43
N VAL A 47 -7.15 -18.55 19.19
CA VAL A 47 -7.49 -19.73 18.37
C VAL A 47 -6.59 -20.87 18.82
N GLU A 48 -7.08 -21.63 19.80
CA GLU A 48 -6.54 -22.93 20.16
C GLU A 48 -7.22 -24.00 19.27
N SER A 49 -6.61 -24.29 18.12
CA SER A 49 -6.76 -25.55 17.35
C SER A 49 -8.14 -25.80 16.68
N PRO A 50 -8.25 -26.78 15.75
CA PRO A 50 -8.88 -26.58 14.45
C PRO A 50 -10.37 -26.91 14.46
N ASN A 51 -11.10 -26.23 13.58
CA ASN A 51 -12.55 -26.31 13.35
C ASN A 51 -13.36 -25.38 14.25
N GLU A 52 -14.00 -24.42 13.58
CA GLU A 52 -15.15 -23.66 14.08
C GLU A 52 -14.83 -22.57 15.11
N GLY A 53 -14.27 -21.46 14.62
CA GLY A 53 -14.20 -20.20 15.35
C GLY A 53 -15.48 -19.39 15.16
N GLU A 54 -16.32 -19.35 16.21
CA GLU A 54 -17.53 -18.54 16.31
C GLU A 54 -17.15 -17.05 16.45
N ILE A 55 -17.33 -16.27 15.39
CA ILE A 55 -17.09 -14.82 15.37
C ILE A 55 -18.37 -14.11 15.80
N LEU A 56 -18.37 -13.61 17.04
CA LEU A 56 -19.23 -12.50 17.51
C LEU A 56 -20.74 -12.63 17.24
N GLY A 57 -21.42 -13.57 17.89
CA GLY A 57 -22.78 -13.39 18.45
C GLY A 57 -23.92 -12.89 17.53
N GLN A 58 -23.71 -12.82 16.23
CA GLN A 58 -24.72 -12.53 15.22
C GLN A 58 -24.37 -13.36 14.00
N THR A 59 -25.32 -14.17 13.59
CA THR A 59 -25.40 -14.88 12.32
C THR A 59 -25.31 -13.87 11.17
N VAL A 60 -24.11 -13.38 10.88
CA VAL A 60 -23.83 -12.64 9.65
C VAL A 60 -23.52 -13.69 8.60
N THR A 61 -24.57 -14.10 7.89
CA THR A 61 -24.52 -14.85 6.64
C THR A 61 -23.27 -14.50 5.84
N SER A 62 -22.39 -15.48 5.64
CA SER A 62 -21.06 -15.38 5.01
C SER A 62 -21.04 -14.79 3.60
N HIS A 63 -22.20 -14.49 3.02
CA HIS A 63 -22.34 -13.99 1.65
C HIS A 63 -22.16 -12.46 1.51
N ASP A 64 -22.22 -11.69 2.60
CA ASP A 64 -22.10 -10.22 2.55
C ASP A 64 -20.67 -9.69 2.76
N ILE A 65 -19.81 -10.47 3.41
CA ILE A 65 -18.42 -10.06 3.68
C ILE A 65 -17.60 -10.09 2.38
N GLU A 66 -17.81 -11.09 1.53
CA GLU A 66 -17.08 -11.23 0.27
C GLU A 66 -17.41 -10.11 -0.72
N LYS A 67 -18.69 -9.73 -0.83
CA LYS A 67 -19.13 -8.61 -1.68
C LYS A 67 -18.63 -7.25 -1.20
N LYS A 68 -18.59 -7.02 0.13
CA LYS A 68 -18.03 -5.78 0.68
C LYS A 68 -16.51 -5.71 0.53
N LYS A 69 -15.82 -6.84 0.67
CA LYS A 69 -14.37 -6.94 0.48
C LYS A 69 -13.97 -6.66 -0.98
N GLN A 70 -14.72 -7.23 -1.93
CA GLN A 70 -14.55 -6.97 -3.35
C GLN A 70 -14.76 -5.48 -3.71
N LYS A 71 -15.79 -4.84 -3.14
CA LYS A 71 -16.03 -3.40 -3.32
C LYS A 71 -14.89 -2.52 -2.77
N ILE A 72 -14.33 -2.87 -1.61
CA ILE A 72 -13.21 -2.09 -1.02
C ILE A 72 -11.91 -2.32 -1.78
N GLU A 73 -11.70 -3.51 -2.35
CA GLU A 73 -10.57 -3.81 -3.21
C GLU A 73 -10.66 -3.07 -4.56
N GLU A 74 -11.86 -3.04 -5.17
CA GLU A 74 -12.13 -2.23 -6.37
C GLU A 74 -11.92 -0.73 -6.13
N LEU A 75 -12.40 -0.21 -4.98
CA LEU A 75 -12.27 1.21 -4.62
C LEU A 75 -10.86 1.59 -4.18
N GLY A 76 -10.14 0.68 -3.52
CA GLY A 76 -8.83 0.94 -2.92
C GLY A 76 -7.66 0.78 -3.89
N ALA A 77 -7.78 -0.07 -4.90
CA ALA A 77 -6.63 -0.45 -5.72
C ALA A 77 -6.77 -0.17 -7.22
N TYR A 78 -7.90 -0.43 -7.86
CA TYR A 78 -7.69 -1.23 -9.07
C TYR A 78 -7.71 -0.56 -10.44
N ASN A 79 -8.31 0.61 -10.69
CA ASN A 79 -8.34 1.13 -12.07
C ASN A 79 -7.56 2.41 -12.32
N PHE A 80 -7.65 3.44 -11.49
CA PHE A 80 -7.01 4.72 -11.83
C PHE A 80 -5.49 4.73 -11.58
N PHE A 81 -5.04 4.41 -10.37
CA PHE A 81 -3.60 4.41 -10.05
C PHE A 81 -2.83 3.32 -10.82
N SER A 82 -3.44 2.14 -10.98
CA SER A 82 -2.85 1.05 -11.76
C SER A 82 -2.77 1.36 -13.26
N SER A 83 -3.80 1.98 -13.86
CA SER A 83 -3.76 2.37 -15.28
C SER A 83 -2.77 3.51 -15.54
N VAL A 84 -2.71 4.51 -14.66
CA VAL A 84 -1.72 5.59 -14.74
C VAL A 84 -0.32 5.03 -14.56
N GLY A 85 -0.11 4.17 -13.55
CA GLY A 85 1.16 3.49 -13.31
C GLY A 85 1.61 2.65 -14.51
N LYS A 86 0.72 1.84 -15.09
CA LYS A 86 0.97 1.07 -16.32
C LYS A 86 1.37 1.97 -17.48
N LYS A 87 0.69 3.10 -17.68
CA LYS A 87 1.01 4.00 -18.79
C LYS A 87 2.38 4.66 -18.63
N VAL A 88 2.70 5.06 -17.40
CA VAL A 88 4.00 5.64 -17.04
C VAL A 88 5.11 4.59 -17.20
N SER A 89 4.92 3.39 -16.64
CA SER A 89 5.92 2.32 -16.73
C SER A 89 6.19 1.90 -18.16
N ASN A 90 5.14 1.76 -19.00
CA ASN A 90 5.31 1.39 -20.41
C ASN A 90 6.10 2.46 -21.18
N THR A 91 5.85 3.74 -20.88
CA THR A 91 6.59 4.85 -21.52
C THR A 91 8.06 4.85 -21.12
N VAL A 92 8.34 4.60 -19.85
CA VAL A 92 9.71 4.48 -19.33
C VAL A 92 10.43 3.26 -19.94
N SER A 93 9.76 2.11 -20.01
CA SER A 93 10.33 0.89 -20.62
C SER A 93 10.68 1.10 -22.09
N ILE A 94 9.78 1.70 -22.89
CA ILE A 94 10.05 2.00 -24.30
C ILE A 94 11.23 2.97 -24.45
N GLY A 95 11.33 3.97 -23.56
CA GLY A 95 12.46 4.90 -23.54
C GLY A 95 13.79 4.20 -23.22
N PHE A 96 13.78 3.29 -22.26
CA PHE A 96 14.94 2.48 -21.89
C PHE A 96 15.33 1.49 -22.98
N GLU A 97 14.39 0.79 -23.60
CA GLU A 97 14.65 -0.12 -24.73
C GLU A 97 15.30 0.61 -25.90
N LYS A 98 14.82 1.83 -26.24
CA LYS A 98 15.44 2.65 -27.29
C LYS A 98 16.84 3.13 -26.92
N LEU A 99 17.07 3.52 -25.66
CA LEU A 99 18.40 3.91 -25.18
C LEU A 99 19.37 2.74 -25.21
N ILE A 100 18.92 1.56 -24.78
CA ILE A 100 19.72 0.33 -24.81
C ILE A 100 20.02 -0.04 -26.26
N GLY A 101 19.06 0.03 -27.19
CA GLY A 101 19.31 -0.22 -28.62
C GLY A 101 20.39 0.70 -29.20
N LEU A 102 20.29 2.01 -28.95
CA LEU A 102 21.28 3.00 -29.40
C LEU A 102 22.68 2.80 -28.82
N ILE A 103 22.78 2.35 -27.56
CA ILE A 103 24.07 2.11 -26.89
C ILE A 103 24.65 0.75 -27.29
N SER A 104 23.80 -0.25 -27.57
CA SER A 104 24.21 -1.61 -27.93
C SER A 104 24.62 -1.75 -29.40
N GLY A 105 24.48 -0.69 -30.21
CA GLY A 105 24.95 -0.67 -31.59
C GLY A 105 24.15 -1.56 -32.54
N THR A 106 22.82 -1.62 -32.38
CA THR A 106 21.89 -2.11 -33.41
C THR A 106 20.87 -1.02 -33.73
#